data_AF-A0A9X0F7D1-F1
#
_entry.id   AF-A0A9X0F7D1-F1
#
_cell.length_a   1.000
_cell.length_b   1.000
_cell.length_c   1.000
_cell.angle_alpha   90.00
_cell.angle_beta   90.00
_cell.angle_gamma   90.00
#
_symmetry.space_group_name_H-M   'P 1'
#
loop_
_entity.id
_entity.type
_entity.pdbx_description
1 polymer ?
#
loop_
_entity_poly.entity_id
_entity_poly.type
_entity_poly.pdbx_seq_one_letter_code
_entity_poly.pdbx_strand_id
1 'polypeptide(L)'
;MDTAKYIGDQDLRNKLKEFYALALNQKRVLFYYFPIKNPEVFIITYLEPKPVYKKDIEIKGRCMPIFIKELEGNSPLHHVNQFLVF
;
A
#
# COMPACT_ATOMS: atom_id res chain seq x y z
N MET A 1 -11.38 -5.60 -7.40
CA MET A 1 -12.14 -5.77 -6.15
C MET A 1 -11.97 -4.52 -5.31
N ASP A 2 -13.05 -3.95 -4.77
CA ASP A 2 -12.95 -2.77 -3.90
C ASP A 2 -12.77 -3.18 -2.44
N THR A 3 -11.51 -3.30 -2.02
CA THR A 3 -11.11 -3.73 -0.67
C THR A 3 -11.10 -2.60 0.35
N ALA A 4 -11.23 -1.35 -0.10
CA ALA A 4 -10.94 -0.15 0.70
C ALA A 4 -12.13 0.81 0.77
N LYS A 5 -13.36 0.28 0.75
CA LYS A 5 -14.64 1.05 0.69
C LYS A 5 -14.79 2.13 1.76
N TYR A 6 -14.13 1.93 2.92
CA TYR A 6 -14.16 2.83 4.07
C TYR A 6 -13.16 4.00 3.95
N ILE A 7 -12.28 3.99 2.94
CA ILE A 7 -11.38 5.09 2.64
C ILE A 7 -12.18 6.13 1.86
N GLY A 8 -12.37 7.32 2.44
CA GLY A 8 -13.10 8.43 1.80
C GLY A 8 -12.37 9.09 0.62
N ASP A 9 -11.13 8.68 0.35
CA ASP A 9 -10.31 9.11 -0.78
C ASP A 9 -10.58 8.24 -2.01
N GLN A 10 -11.20 8.81 -3.04
CA GLN A 10 -11.54 8.09 -4.27
C GLN A 10 -10.30 7.76 -5.12
N ASP A 11 -9.30 8.64 -5.15
CA ASP A 11 -8.09 8.45 -5.96
C ASP A 11 -7.21 7.37 -5.34
N LEU A 12 -7.01 7.41 -4.03
CA LEU A 12 -6.33 6.35 -3.30
C LEU A 12 -7.07 5.00 -3.47
N ARG A 13 -8.41 4.99 -3.40
CA ARG A 13 -9.19 3.76 -3.66
C ARG A 13 -8.98 3.21 -5.07
N ASN A 14 -8.88 4.06 -6.08
CA ASN A 14 -8.62 3.62 -7.44
C ASN A 14 -7.21 3.02 -7.58
N LYS A 15 -6.19 3.67 -7.02
CA LYS A 15 -4.82 3.14 -6.99
C LYS A 15 -4.71 1.81 -6.23
N LEU A 16 -5.39 1.69 -5.10
CA LEU A 16 -5.44 0.42 -4.35
C LEU A 16 -6.03 -0.71 -5.18
N LYS A 17 -7.11 -0.47 -5.95
CA LYS A 17 -7.68 -1.49 -6.85
C LYS A 17 -6.64 -1.96 -7.87
N GLU A 18 -5.83 -1.07 -8.42
CA GLU A 18 -4.76 -1.40 -9.36
C GLU A 18 -3.68 -2.25 -8.68
N PHE A 19 -3.21 -1.87 -7.48
CA PHE A 19 -2.19 -2.66 -6.74
C PHE A 19 -2.68 -4.05 -6.36
N TYR A 20 -3.91 -4.18 -5.86
CA TYR A 20 -4.47 -5.50 -5.55
C TYR A 20 -4.67 -6.33 -6.82
N ALA A 21 -5.01 -5.73 -7.96
CA ALA A 21 -5.09 -6.45 -9.24
C ALA A 21 -3.71 -6.94 -9.70
N LEU A 22 -2.67 -6.12 -9.57
CA LEU A 22 -1.28 -6.53 -9.84
C LEU A 22 -0.85 -7.70 -8.93
N ALA A 23 -1.17 -7.61 -7.64
CA ALA A 23 -0.87 -8.67 -6.68
C ALA A 23 -1.63 -9.97 -6.99
N LEU A 24 -2.91 -9.88 -7.37
CA LEU A 24 -3.68 -11.04 -7.83
C LEU A 24 -3.12 -11.64 -9.13
N ASN A 25 -2.38 -10.87 -9.94
CA ASN A 25 -1.67 -11.37 -11.11
C ASN A 25 -0.22 -11.78 -10.80
N GLN A 26 0.02 -12.23 -9.56
CA GLN A 26 1.29 -12.78 -9.07
C GLN A 26 2.47 -11.80 -9.05
N LYS A 27 2.21 -10.48 -9.08
CA LYS A 27 3.25 -9.48 -8.83
C LYS A 27 3.40 -9.17 -7.35
N ARG A 28 4.63 -8.93 -6.89
CA ARG A 28 4.87 -8.34 -5.57
C ARG A 28 4.62 -6.84 -5.70
N VAL A 29 3.93 -6.24 -4.74
CA VAL A 29 3.65 -4.80 -4.78
C VAL A 29 4.08 -4.16 -3.48
N LEU A 30 4.95 -3.17 -3.56
CA LEU A 30 5.31 -2.30 -2.44
C LEU A 30 4.69 -0.93 -2.72
N PHE A 31 4.02 -0.35 -1.73
CA PHE A 31 3.53 1.01 -1.85
C PHE A 31 3.51 1.68 -0.49
N TYR A 32 3.32 3.00 -0.49
CA TYR A 32 2.99 3.74 0.71
C TYR A 32 1.87 4.74 0.43
N TYR A 33 1.16 5.16 1.48
CA TYR A 33 0.17 6.23 1.39
C TYR A 33 0.05 6.99 2.71
N PHE A 34 -0.45 8.22 2.65
CA PHE A 34 -0.80 9.02 3.82
C PHE A 34 -2.31 8.88 4.11
N PRO A 35 -2.71 8.44 5.30
CA PRO A 35 -4.11 8.44 5.70
C PRO A 35 -4.63 9.87 5.86
N ILE A 36 -5.77 10.19 5.25
CA ILE A 36 -6.42 11.52 5.39
C ILE A 36 -6.67 11.88 6.86
N LYS A 37 -7.09 10.90 7.68
CA LYS A 37 -7.44 11.14 9.09
C LYS A 37 -6.23 11.31 10.01
N ASN A 38 -5.04 10.94 9.56
CA ASN A 38 -3.82 11.02 10.36
C ASN A 38 -2.60 11.29 9.45
N PRO A 39 -2.40 12.55 9.04
CA PRO A 39 -1.34 12.92 8.10
C PRO A 39 0.06 12.80 8.70
N GLU A 40 0.17 12.71 10.03
CA GLU A 40 1.42 12.51 10.77
C GLU A 40 1.97 11.08 10.64
N VAL A 41 1.25 10.19 9.96
CA VAL A 41 1.64 8.81 9.71
C VAL A 41 1.59 8.57 8.21
N PHE A 42 2.55 7.81 7.69
CA PHE A 42 2.37 7.12 6.41
C PHE A 42 2.49 5.62 6.62
N ILE A 43 1.79 4.87 5.79
CA ILE A 43 1.73 3.41 5.90
C ILE A 43 2.46 2.85 4.70
N ILE A 44 3.52 2.09 4.96
CA ILE A 44 4.14 1.23 3.94
C ILE A 44 3.40 -0.11 3.93
N THR A 45 3.03 -0.57 2.74
CA THR A 45 2.36 -1.85 2.53
C THR A 45 3.10 -2.67 1.49
N TYR A 46 3.41 -3.91 1.83
CA TYR A 46 3.95 -4.92 0.93
C TYR A 46 2.92 -6.03 0.73
N LEU A 47 2.54 -6.27 -0.53
CA LEU A 47 1.65 -7.34 -0.95
C LEU A 47 2.47 -8.46 -1.59
N GLU A 48 2.39 -9.64 -0.98
CA GLU A 48 3.05 -10.84 -1.45
C GLU A 48 2.01 -11.85 -1.95
N PRO A 49 1.95 -12.13 -3.26
CA PRO A 49 1.10 -13.20 -3.77
C PRO A 49 1.63 -14.54 -3.30
N LYS A 50 0.72 -15.38 -2.84
CA LYS A 50 0.96 -16.77 -2.45
C LYS A 50 0.07 -17.65 -3.32
N PRO A 51 0.66 -18.42 -4.25
CA PRO A 51 -0.10 -19.41 -4.98
C PRO A 51 -0.62 -20.46 -3.98
N VAL A 52 -1.93 -20.66 -3.98
CA VAL A 52 -2.59 -21.75 -3.25
C VAL A 52 -3.04 -22.80 -4.28
N TYR A 53 -3.21 -24.05 -3.84
CA TYR A 53 -3.52 -25.19 -4.70
C TYR A 53 -4.59 -24.89 -5.77
N LYS A 54 -4.36 -25.38 -6.99
CA LYS A 54 -5.33 -25.43 -8.11
C LYS A 54 -6.04 -24.10 -8.46
N LYS A 55 -5.28 -23.01 -8.58
CA LYS A 55 -5.61 -21.72 -9.27
C LYS A 55 -6.01 -20.54 -8.39
N ASP A 56 -6.09 -20.72 -7.07
CA ASP A 56 -6.35 -19.58 -6.18
C ASP A 56 -5.05 -18.86 -5.81
N ILE A 57 -5.13 -17.52 -5.74
CA ILE A 57 -4.03 -16.66 -5.31
C ILE A 57 -4.47 -15.96 -4.04
N GLU A 58 -3.78 -16.25 -2.95
CA GLU A 58 -3.89 -15.48 -1.72
C GLU A 58 -2.90 -14.32 -1.76
N ILE A 59 -3.26 -13.19 -1.16
CA ILE A 59 -2.35 -12.06 -0.99
C ILE A 59 -2.03 -11.93 0.49
N LYS A 60 -0.76 -12.12 0.86
CA LYS A 60 -0.28 -11.79 2.19
C LYS A 60 0.16 -10.32 2.21
N GLY A 61 -0.64 -9.49 2.87
CA GLY A 61 -0.29 -8.10 3.16
C GLY A 61 0.60 -7.99 4.40
N ARG A 62 1.67 -7.20 4.32
CA ARG A 62 2.44 -6.70 5.47
C ARG A 62 2.31 -5.18 5.47
N CYS A 63 1.94 -4.61 6.61
CA CYS A 63 1.77 -3.17 6.76
C CYS A 63 2.65 -2.67 7.89
N MET A 64 3.31 -1.53 7.68
CA MET A 64 4.12 -0.85 8.68
C MET A 64 3.72 0.63 8.71
N PRO A 65 3.09 1.11 9.79
CA PRO A 65 2.93 2.55 10.00
C PRO A 65 4.27 3.17 10.39
N ILE A 66 4.53 4.37 9.90
CA ILE A 66 5.70 5.17 10.25
C ILE A 66 5.22 6.56 10.63
N PHE A 67 5.60 7.03 11.82
CA PHE A 67 5.26 8.36 12.27
C PHE A 67 6.28 9.36 11.72
N ILE A 68 5.82 10.47 11.15
CA ILE A 68 6.69 11.51 10.57
C ILE A 68 7.68 12.02 11.61
N LYS A 69 7.26 12.14 12.87
CA LYS A 69 8.12 12.56 13.99
C LYS A 69 9.31 11.63 14.24
N GLU A 70 9.18 10.34 13.94
CA GLU A 70 10.29 9.38 14.01
C GLU A 70 11.33 9.64 12.91
N LEU A 71 10.97 10.42 11.90
CA LEU A 71 11.82 10.82 10.78
C LEU A 71 12.35 12.26 10.91
N GLU A 72 11.88 13.05 11.87
CA GLU A 72 12.30 14.45 12.08
C GLU A 72 13.79 14.60 12.45
N GLY A 73 14.51 13.50 12.69
CA GLY A 73 15.98 13.46 12.81
C GLY A 73 16.76 13.11 11.53
N ASN A 74 16.08 12.69 10.44
CA ASN A 74 16.67 12.31 9.17
C ASN A 74 15.65 12.58 8.07
N SER A 75 15.73 13.70 7.33
CA SER A 75 14.82 14.06 6.23
C SER A 75 14.71 12.99 5.12
N PRO A 76 13.66 12.14 5.04
CA PRO A 76 13.60 11.12 3.98
C PRO A 76 12.35 11.28 3.10
N LEU A 77 11.45 12.22 3.39
CA LEU A 77 10.07 12.24 2.87
C LEU A 77 9.76 13.39 1.91
N HIS A 78 10.74 14.19 1.52
CA HIS A 78 10.55 15.15 0.43
C HIS A 78 10.43 14.46 -0.97
N HIS A 79 10.59 13.14 -1.06
CA HIS A 79 10.61 12.37 -2.32
C HIS A 79 9.35 11.53 -2.58
N VAL A 80 8.22 11.96 -2.02
CA VAL A 80 6.95 11.24 -2.08
C VAL A 80 6.23 11.46 -3.42
N ASN A 81 6.86 11.09 -4.53
CA ASN A 81 6.11 10.71 -5.72
C ASN A 81 5.55 9.31 -5.44
N GLN A 82 4.33 9.34 -4.93
CA GLN A 82 3.55 8.22 -4.43
C GLN A 82 3.53 7.07 -5.45
N PHE A 83 3.86 5.88 -4.95
CA PHE A 83 3.81 4.57 -5.63
C PHE A 83 5.02 4.21 -6.51
N LEU A 84 6.03 3.57 -5.89
CA LEU A 84 7.04 2.78 -6.59
C LEU A 84 6.53 1.33 -6.72
N VAL A 85 6.01 0.96 -7.89
CA VAL A 85 5.68 -0.42 -8.23
C VAL A 85 6.91 -1.07 -8.87
N PHE A 86 7.38 -2.20 -8.33
CA PHE A 86 8.40 -3.05 -8.97
C PHE A 86 7.72 -4.28 -9.59
#